data_AF-A0A379VIL8-F1
#
_entry.id   AF-A0A379VIL8-F1
#
_cell.length_a   1.000
_cell.length_b   1.000
_cell.length_c   1.000
_cell.angle_alpha   90.00
_cell.angle_beta   90.00
_cell.angle_gamma   90.00
#
_symmetry.space_group_name_H-M   'P 1'
#
loop_
_entity.id
_entity.type
_entity.pdbx_description
1 polymer ?
#
loop_
_entity_poly.entity_id
_entity_poly.type
_entity_poly.pdbx_seq_one_letter_code
_entity_poly.pdbx_strand_id
1 'polypeptide(L)' 'MTNSASQATRAPFEHSLGIIRQASIEILLLLGIHTTEGKEPRWFMEQLEQARLNLGGWGAVAKKIADK' A
#
# COMPACT_ATOMS: atom_id res chain seq x y z
N MET A 1 -11.48 -14.79 30.80
CA MET A 1 -12.24 -14.97 29.54
C MET A 1 -11.98 -13.78 28.60
N THR A 2 -10.78 -13.64 28.03
CA THR A 2 -10.39 -12.44 27.26
C THR A 2 -9.67 -12.72 25.94
N ASN A 3 -9.76 -13.95 25.39
CA ASN A 3 -8.94 -14.32 24.21
C ASN A 3 -9.72 -14.69 22.94
N SER A 4 -11.02 -14.96 23.04
CA SER A 4 -11.80 -15.44 21.89
C SER A 4 -12.22 -14.31 20.95
N ALA A 5 -12.53 -13.12 21.49
CA ALA A 5 -12.94 -11.96 20.69
C ALA A 5 -11.77 -11.35 19.89
N SER A 6 -10.56 -11.35 20.45
CA SER A 6 -9.33 -10.89 19.80
C SER A 6 -8.84 -11.86 18.72
N GLN A 7 -9.07 -13.16 18.87
CA GLN A 7 -8.82 -14.13 17.79
C GLN A 7 -9.84 -14.03 16.66
N ALA A 8 -11.12 -13.77 16.98
CA ALA A 8 -12.18 -13.62 15.98
C ALA A 8 -11.95 -12.43 15.04
N THR A 9 -11.34 -11.34 15.53
CA THR A 9 -11.05 -10.15 14.71
C THR A 9 -9.71 -10.22 13.97
N ARG A 10 -8.81 -11.13 14.36
CA ARG A 10 -7.48 -11.25 13.76
C ARG A 10 -7.53 -11.72 12.30
N ALA A 11 -8.31 -12.76 12.00
CA ALA A 11 -8.37 -13.30 10.63
C ALA A 11 -8.95 -12.29 9.61
N PRO A 12 -10.07 -11.58 9.89
CA PRO A 12 -10.56 -10.51 9.02
C PRO A 12 -9.56 -9.36 8.85
N PHE A 13 -8.82 -9.00 9.92
CA PHE A 13 -7.80 -7.96 9.87
C PHE A 13 -6.64 -8.36 8.97
N GLU A 14 -6.06 -9.56 9.16
CA GLU A 14 -4.97 -10.06 8.32
C GLU A 14 -5.38 -10.19 6.85
N HIS A 15 -6.64 -10.60 6.59
CA HIS A 15 -7.20 -10.64 5.25
C HIS A 15 -7.25 -9.24 4.60
N SER A 16 -7.80 -8.26 5.33
CA SER A 16 -7.85 -6.86 4.87
C SER A 16 -6.45 -6.29 4.64
N LEU A 17 -5.51 -6.63 5.52
CA LEU A 17 -4.11 -6.22 5.40
C LEU A 17 -3.44 -6.84 4.18
N GLY A 18 -3.75 -8.09 3.85
CA GLY A 18 -3.31 -8.75 2.61
C GLY A 18 -3.80 -8.02 1.36
N ILE A 19 -5.07 -7.61 1.33
CA ILE A 19 -5.63 -6.82 0.23
C ILE A 19 -4.88 -5.49 0.07
N ILE A 20 -4.65 -4.77 1.18
CA ILE A 20 -3.92 -3.50 1.16
C ILE A 20 -2.50 -3.71 0.62
N ARG A 21 -1.78 -4.73 1.12
CA ARG A 21 -0.43 -5.07 0.67
C ARG A 21 -0.37 -5.32 -0.83
N GLN A 22 -1.32 -6.09 -1.38
CA GLN A 22 -1.35 -6.40 -2.81
C GLN A 22 -1.63 -5.14 -3.64
N ALA A 23 -2.65 -4.36 -3.28
CA ALA A 23 -2.96 -3.11 -3.96
C ALA A 23 -1.79 -2.11 -3.94
N SER A 24 -1.05 -2.06 -2.82
CA SER A 24 0.16 -1.23 -2.70
C SER A 24 1.25 -1.62 -3.70
N ILE A 25 1.49 -2.91 -3.94
CA ILE A 25 2.49 -3.38 -4.94
C ILE A 25 2.10 -2.88 -6.33
N GLU A 26 0.83 -3.05 -6.70
CA GLU A 26 0.32 -2.68 -8.02
C GLU A 26 0.41 -1.16 -8.25
N ILE A 27 0.02 -0.35 -7.28
CA ILE A 27 0.15 1.12 -7.36
C ILE A 27 1.62 1.54 -7.50
N LEU A 28 2.51 0.94 -6.71
CA LEU A 28 3.95 1.25 -6.79
C LEU A 28 4.53 0.86 -8.14
N LEU A 29 4.10 -0.25 -8.72
CA LEU A 29 4.50 -0.66 -10.07
C LEU A 29 4.09 0.38 -11.13
N LEU A 30 2.88 0.94 -11.05
CA LEU A 30 2.43 2.02 -11.95
C LEU A 30 3.31 3.26 -11.81
N LEU A 31 3.80 3.54 -10.61
CA LEU A 31 4.76 4.62 -10.34
C LEU A 31 6.19 4.30 -10.77
N GLY A 32 6.48 3.07 -11.21
CA GLY A 32 7.81 2.60 -11.60
C GLY A 32 8.69 2.17 -10.42
N ILE A 33 8.09 1.91 -9.26
CA ILE A 33 8.75 1.43 -8.05
C ILE A 33 8.53 -0.08 -7.96
N HIS A 34 9.60 -0.86 -8.15
CA HIS A 34 9.52 -2.31 -8.14
C HIS A 34 9.73 -2.86 -6.72
N THR A 35 8.77 -3.65 -6.24
CA THR A 35 8.88 -4.46 -5.02
C THR A 35 8.33 -5.85 -5.30
N THR A 36 8.99 -6.87 -4.77
CA THR A 36 8.59 -8.28 -4.95
C THR A 36 7.59 -8.74 -3.90
N GLU A 37 7.44 -7.98 -2.80
CA GLU A 37 6.57 -8.31 -1.69
C GLU A 37 5.81 -7.08 -1.19
N GLY A 38 4.59 -7.33 -0.71
CA GLY A 38 3.74 -6.32 -0.09
C GLY A 38 4.16 -6.12 1.35
N LYS A 39 4.59 -4.91 1.68
CA LYS A 39 5.06 -4.53 3.02
C LYS A 39 3.96 -3.86 3.84
N GLU A 40 4.25 -3.57 5.09
CA GLU A 40 3.32 -2.86 5.99
C GLU A 40 2.77 -1.56 5.36
N PRO A 41 1.50 -1.20 5.63
CA PRO A 41 0.87 0.00 5.07
C PRO A 41 1.69 1.27 5.29
N ARG A 42 2.39 1.37 6.44
CA ARG A 42 3.30 2.49 6.72
C ARG A 42 4.42 2.60 5.68
N TRP A 43 5.02 1.50 5.28
CA TRP A 43 6.06 1.50 4.25
C TRP A 43 5.51 1.96 2.90
N PHE A 44 4.30 1.53 2.52
CA PHE A 44 3.64 2.01 1.31
C PHE A 44 3.44 3.53 1.33
N MET A 45 3.00 4.09 2.46
CA MET A 45 2.86 5.55 2.62
C MET A 45 4.20 6.28 2.45
N GLU A 46 5.29 5.72 2.97
CA GLU A 46 6.64 6.27 2.79
C GLU A 46 7.05 6.25 1.31
N GLN A 47 6.75 5.18 0.56
CA GLN A 47 7.03 5.13 -0.87
C GLN A 47 6.19 6.11 -1.69
N LEU A 48 4.91 6.30 -1.35
CA LEU A 48 4.07 7.29 -2.00
C LEU A 48 4.60 8.72 -1.77
N GLU A 49 5.06 9.00 -0.56
CA GLU A 49 5.66 10.30 -0.24
C GLU A 49 6.96 10.52 -1.01
N GLN A 50 7.81 9.50 -1.13
CA GLN A 50 9.00 9.56 -1.99
C GLN A 50 8.65 9.77 -3.45
N ALA A 51 7.63 9.07 -3.98
CA ALA A 51 7.15 9.27 -5.34
C ALA A 51 6.65 10.70 -5.55
N ARG A 52 5.91 11.26 -4.58
CA ARG A 52 5.43 12.64 -4.60
C ARG A 52 6.57 13.65 -4.66
N LEU A 53 7.61 13.46 -3.84
CA LEU A 53 8.80 14.32 -3.85
C LEU A 53 9.54 14.24 -5.18
N ASN A 54 9.72 13.03 -5.73
CA ASN A 54 10.42 12.82 -7.00
C ASN A 54 9.65 13.36 -8.21
N LEU A 55 8.32 13.30 -8.19
CA LEU A 55 7.45 13.76 -9.28
C LEU A 55 7.02 15.22 -9.15
N GLY A 56 7.34 15.89 -8.04
CA GLY A 56 7.04 17.30 -7.81
C GLY A 56 5.61 17.59 -7.33
N GLY A 57 4.86 16.58 -6.88
CA GLY A 57 3.54 16.75 -6.26
C GLY A 57 2.50 15.70 -6.65
N TRP A 58 1.34 15.73 -5.98
CA TRP A 58 0.26 14.75 -6.18
C TRP A 58 -0.39 14.82 -7.56
N GLY A 59 -0.41 15.99 -8.21
CA GLY A 59 -0.92 16.11 -9.59
C GLY A 59 -0.13 15.28 -10.59
N ALA A 60 1.21 15.25 -10.45
CA ALA A 60 2.08 14.45 -11.29
C ALA A 60 1.98 12.94 -10.98
N VAL A 61 1.85 12.58 -9.70
CA VAL A 61 1.57 11.20 -9.26
C VAL A 61 0.27 10.68 -9.88
N ALA A 62 -0.83 11.44 -9.76
CA ALA A 62 -2.13 11.06 -10.29
C ALA A 62 -2.10 10.91 -11.82
N LYS A 63 -1.46 11.86 -12.53
CA LYS A 63 -1.26 11.76 -13.98
C LYS A 63 -0.51 10.49 -14.36
N LYS A 64 0.60 10.17 -13.66
CA LYS A 64 1.41 8.99 -13.97
C LYS A 64 0.65 7.67 -13.76
N ILE A 65 -0.24 7.61 -12.77
CA ILE A 65 -1.11 6.45 -12.54
C ILE A 65 -2.20 6.36 -13.61
N ALA A 66 -2.78 7.48 -14.03
CA ALA A 66 -3.85 7.52 -15.02
C ALA A 66 -3.40 7.28 -16.47
N ASP A 67 -2.13 7.61 -16.79
CA ASP A 67 -1.54 7.45 -18.12
C ASP A 67 -1.04 6.00 -18.38
N LYS A 68 -1.25 5.07 -17.45
CA LYS A 68 -0.83 3.65 -17.50
C LYS A 68 -2.04 2.74 -17.65
#